data_AF-T0PYS5-F1
#
_entry.id   AF-T0PYS5-F1
#
_cell.length_a   1.000
_cell.length_b   1.000
_cell.length_c   1.000
_cell.angle_alpha   90.00
_cell.angle_beta   90.00
_cell.angle_gamma   90.00
#
_symmetry.space_group_name_H-M   'P 1'
#
loop_
_entity.id
_entity.type
_entity.pdbx_description
1 polymer ?
#
loop_
_entity_poly.entity_id
_entity_poly.type
_entity_poly.pdbx_seq_one_letter_code
_entity_poly.pdbx_strand_id
1 'polypeptide(L)'
;LNEDNIARFQFAPRPLAHIGILAGEATWVTYVLNDILLVFASQYSRWAAPLSAWLVWLSLVILEVFYPIRATAAIDRDCTRVNVDAGIICHSGVVNLGSFDRVRLILVLNAALVLASYLVTGMYQIRNRPRAMVQRTTTPYLVSAGADVFLAPKGDAWSMDGSTAAMCGFLRTQHRSRRFVFDTKLWSIFYTDEIGPVLDITNERCAPALVPLLSVKARFLRRFKLALGLLYLAGTVVGSTSYLQLSTVNLANDRWWATYNSTGTQTFLSNWFNRQLALHMTTRSTRLDLLEFADLTDYAMFNTLVSYMPTSARLGQYESASDLV
;
A
#
# COMPACT_ATOMS: atom_id res chain seq x y z
N LEU A 1 -1.14 0.92 33.62
CA LEU A 1 -2.05 1.03 34.78
C LEU A 1 -2.63 2.44 34.78
N ASN A 2 -3.95 2.59 34.73
CA ASN A 2 -4.64 3.86 35.02
C ASN A 2 -5.65 3.60 36.14
N GLU A 3 -6.06 4.68 36.80
CA GLU A 3 -6.65 4.77 38.15
C GLU A 3 -7.94 3.95 38.41
N ASP A 4 -8.58 3.35 37.39
CA ASP A 4 -9.91 2.71 37.54
C ASP A 4 -9.93 1.17 37.37
N ASN A 5 -8.80 0.48 37.26
CA ASN A 5 -8.74 -0.99 37.03
C ASN A 5 -9.52 -1.51 35.78
N ILE A 6 -9.84 -0.65 34.81
CA ILE A 6 -10.52 -1.05 33.57
C ILE A 6 -9.49 -1.38 32.48
N ALA A 7 -9.62 -2.55 31.85
CA ALA A 7 -8.83 -2.92 30.68
C ALA A 7 -9.24 -2.04 29.48
N ARG A 8 -8.29 -1.26 28.95
CA ARG A 8 -8.50 -0.38 27.78
C ARG A 8 -7.42 -0.58 26.74
N PHE A 9 -7.77 -0.40 25.47
CA PHE A 9 -6.77 -0.29 24.40
C PHE A 9 -5.92 0.96 24.64
N GLN A 10 -4.61 0.78 24.84
CA GLN A 10 -3.67 1.88 24.97
C GLN A 10 -2.99 2.12 23.62
N PHE A 11 -3.27 3.27 23.02
CA PHE A 11 -2.59 3.69 21.79
C PHE A 11 -1.17 4.14 22.11
N ALA A 12 -0.19 3.43 21.54
CA ALA A 12 1.19 3.88 21.51
C ALA A 12 1.42 4.71 20.23
N PRO A 13 1.98 5.93 20.33
CA PRO A 13 2.31 6.72 19.15
C PRO A 13 3.35 5.98 18.30
N ARG A 14 3.13 5.93 16.98
CA ARG A 14 4.07 5.31 16.04
C ARG A 14 5.28 6.22 15.86
N PRO A 15 6.50 5.67 15.72
CA PRO A 15 7.66 6.48 15.40
C PRO A 15 7.50 7.12 14.01
N LEU A 16 8.07 8.31 13.83
CA LEU A 16 7.93 9.10 12.60
C LEU A 16 8.38 8.35 11.33
N ALA A 17 9.39 7.49 11.45
CA ALA A 17 9.85 6.66 10.33
C ALA A 17 8.75 5.73 9.80
N HIS A 18 7.99 5.08 10.69
CA HIS A 18 6.89 4.22 10.29
C HIS A 18 5.74 5.02 9.68
N ILE A 19 5.47 6.22 10.21
CA ILE A 19 4.46 7.12 9.65
C ILE A 19 4.86 7.55 8.23
N GLY A 20 6.13 7.93 8.02
CA GLY A 20 6.63 8.33 6.70
C GLY A 20 6.52 7.22 5.65
N ILE A 21 6.83 5.98 6.03
CA ILE A 21 6.68 4.80 5.16
C ILE A 21 5.20 4.55 4.84
N LEU A 22 4.34 4.53 5.86
CA LEU A 22 2.91 4.29 5.68
C LEU A 22 2.24 5.39 4.82
N ALA A 23 2.63 6.65 5.04
CA ALA A 23 2.18 7.77 4.22
C ALA A 23 2.67 7.63 2.77
N GLY A 24 3.87 7.10 2.55
CA GLY A 24 4.42 6.80 1.23
C GLY A 24 3.65 5.70 0.49
N GLU A 25 3.20 4.66 1.19
CA GLU A 25 2.31 3.65 0.60
C GLU A 25 0.94 4.25 0.25
N ALA A 26 0.42 5.14 1.11
CA ALA A 26 -0.86 5.79 0.90
C ALA A 26 -0.86 6.81 -0.28
N THR A 27 0.30 7.31 -0.74
CA THR A 27 0.36 8.20 -1.92
C THR A 27 0.16 7.48 -3.25
N TRP A 28 -0.01 6.15 -3.27
CA TRP A 28 -0.34 5.40 -4.48
C TRP A 28 -1.54 6.00 -5.24
N VAL A 29 -2.58 6.44 -4.52
CA VAL A 29 -3.76 7.09 -5.13
C VAL A 29 -3.37 8.36 -5.88
N THR A 30 -2.41 9.13 -5.36
CA THR A 30 -1.88 10.33 -6.02
C THR A 30 -1.19 9.98 -7.34
N TYR A 31 -0.46 8.85 -7.40
CA TYR A 31 0.19 8.41 -8.63
C TYR A 31 -0.84 7.99 -9.68
N VAL A 32 -1.88 7.26 -9.29
CA VAL A 32 -2.98 6.91 -10.20
C VAL A 32 -3.69 8.16 -10.77
N LEU A 33 -3.97 9.15 -9.92
CA LEU A 33 -4.56 10.41 -10.38
C LEU A 33 -3.63 11.15 -11.35
N ASN A 34 -2.32 11.16 -11.07
CA ASN A 34 -1.35 11.74 -11.98
C ASN A 34 -1.29 11.02 -13.33
N ASP A 35 -1.38 9.70 -13.35
CA ASP A 35 -1.41 8.91 -14.58
C ASP A 35 -2.65 9.19 -15.44
N ILE A 36 -3.81 9.38 -14.81
CA ILE A 36 -5.03 9.83 -15.51
C ILE A 36 -4.83 11.24 -16.06
N LEU A 37 -4.27 12.14 -15.27
CA LEU A 37 -4.03 13.53 -15.67
C LEU A 37 -2.96 13.66 -16.75
N LEU A 38 -2.03 12.71 -16.88
CA LEU A 38 -1.07 12.70 -17.99
C LEU A 38 -1.77 12.67 -19.36
N VAL A 39 -2.95 12.03 -19.47
CA VAL A 39 -3.72 11.97 -20.72
C VAL A 39 -4.25 13.35 -21.13
N PHE A 40 -4.71 14.16 -20.16
CA PHE A 40 -5.36 15.45 -20.42
C PHE A 40 -4.40 16.65 -20.33
N ALA A 41 -3.42 16.59 -19.43
CA ALA A 41 -2.62 17.71 -18.96
C ALA A 41 -1.10 17.43 -19.03
N SER A 42 -0.67 16.60 -19.99
CA SER A 42 0.74 16.14 -20.14
C SER A 42 1.79 17.27 -20.03
N GLN A 43 1.48 18.47 -20.54
CA GLN A 43 2.39 19.62 -20.52
C GLN A 43 2.65 20.20 -19.11
N TYR A 44 1.68 20.07 -18.21
CA TYR A 44 1.75 20.56 -16.83
C TYR A 44 2.30 19.48 -15.89
N SER A 45 1.98 18.21 -16.19
CA SER A 45 2.32 17.05 -15.35
C SER A 45 3.81 16.93 -15.01
N ARG A 46 4.72 17.35 -15.89
CA ARG A 46 6.18 17.32 -15.62
C ARG A 46 6.57 18.01 -14.29
N TRP A 47 5.88 19.09 -13.95
CA TRP A 47 6.12 19.85 -12.70
C TRP A 47 5.02 19.60 -11.67
N ALA A 48 3.77 19.42 -12.12
CA ALA A 48 2.61 19.26 -11.23
C ALA A 48 2.62 17.93 -10.47
N ALA A 49 3.04 16.84 -11.13
CA ALA A 49 3.06 15.50 -10.54
C ALA A 49 4.04 15.37 -9.36
N PRO A 50 5.36 15.69 -9.48
CA PRO A 50 6.27 15.60 -8.35
C PRO A 50 5.87 16.55 -7.21
N LEU A 51 5.37 17.75 -7.53
CA LEU A 51 4.86 18.70 -6.54
C LEU A 51 3.67 18.11 -5.79
N SER A 52 2.68 17.54 -6.48
CA SER A 52 1.52 16.91 -5.84
C SER A 52 1.91 15.74 -4.95
N ALA A 53 2.83 14.87 -5.40
CA ALA A 53 3.27 13.72 -4.62
C ALA A 53 3.93 14.15 -3.31
N TRP A 54 4.78 15.18 -3.35
CA TRP A 54 5.45 15.72 -2.16
C TRP A 54 4.45 16.38 -1.20
N LEU A 55 3.54 17.20 -1.73
CA LEU A 55 2.52 17.89 -0.93
C LEU A 55 1.56 16.90 -0.26
N VAL A 56 1.08 15.91 -1.02
CA VAL A 56 0.21 14.87 -0.46
C VAL A 56 0.96 14.07 0.60
N TRP A 57 2.17 13.57 0.32
CA TRP A 57 2.95 12.82 1.29
C TRP A 57 3.13 13.60 2.60
N LEU A 58 3.57 14.87 2.51
CA LEU A 58 3.74 15.73 3.68
C LEU A 58 2.42 15.93 4.43
N SER A 59 1.31 16.16 3.71
CA SER A 59 0.00 16.34 4.32
C SER A 59 -0.50 15.08 5.04
N LEU A 60 -0.22 13.89 4.51
CA LEU A 60 -0.56 12.62 5.14
C LEU A 60 0.28 12.35 6.39
N VAL A 61 1.58 12.68 6.36
CA VAL A 61 2.44 12.62 7.54
C VAL A 61 1.91 13.54 8.64
N ILE A 62 1.57 14.79 8.31
CA ILE A 62 0.99 15.76 9.25
C ILE A 62 -0.34 15.22 9.80
N LEU A 63 -1.23 14.73 8.93
CA LEU A 63 -2.52 14.19 9.33
C LEU A 63 -2.37 13.01 10.30
N GLU A 64 -1.43 12.10 10.05
CA GLU A 64 -1.19 10.95 10.93
C GLU A 64 -0.59 11.36 12.29
N VAL A 65 0.27 12.39 12.32
CA VAL A 65 0.86 12.90 13.57
C VAL A 65 -0.19 13.58 14.45
N PHE A 66 -1.02 14.47 13.88
CA PHE A 66 -1.97 15.25 14.67
C PHE A 66 -3.30 14.52 14.92
N TYR A 67 -3.72 13.69 13.97
CA TYR A 67 -4.98 12.97 14.05
C TYR A 67 -4.72 11.49 13.73
N PRO A 68 -4.05 10.70 14.59
CA PRO A 68 -3.80 9.28 14.33
C PRO A 68 -5.08 8.46 14.36
N ILE A 69 -5.10 7.33 13.66
CA ILE A 69 -6.26 6.42 13.69
C ILE A 69 -6.35 5.73 15.06
N ARG A 70 -7.50 5.86 15.71
CA ARG A 70 -7.78 5.21 16.99
C ARG A 70 -8.85 4.16 16.80
N ALA A 71 -8.58 2.92 17.21
CA ALA A 71 -9.61 1.91 17.37
C ALA A 71 -10.59 2.34 18.47
N THR A 72 -11.88 2.34 18.17
CA THR A 72 -12.92 2.61 19.16
C THR A 72 -13.65 1.31 19.43
N ALA A 73 -13.93 1.04 20.70
CA ALA A 73 -14.72 -0.11 21.10
C ALA A 73 -15.97 0.40 21.81
N ALA A 74 -17.14 0.01 21.32
CA ALA A 74 -18.41 0.26 21.97
C ALA A 74 -18.91 -1.07 22.53
N ILE A 75 -19.29 -1.07 23.80
CA ILE A 75 -19.90 -2.22 24.46
C ILE A 75 -21.38 -1.89 24.54
N ASP A 76 -22.17 -2.60 23.75
CA ASP A 76 -23.62 -2.60 23.85
C ASP A 76 -24.04 -4.07 23.89
N ARG A 77 -24.76 -4.46 24.94
CA ARG A 77 -25.13 -5.85 25.21
C ARG A 77 -26.59 -6.04 24.83
N ASP A 78 -26.83 -6.45 23.58
CA ASP A 78 -28.16 -6.83 23.13
C ASP A 78 -28.26 -8.35 23.06
N CYS A 79 -29.06 -8.93 23.95
CA CYS A 79 -29.23 -10.37 24.09
C CYS A 79 -30.65 -10.76 23.66
N THR A 80 -30.76 -11.47 22.56
CA THR A 80 -32.04 -12.00 22.08
C THR A 80 -32.15 -13.49 22.43
N ARG A 81 -33.30 -13.87 22.98
CA ARG A 81 -33.63 -15.27 23.26
C ARG A 81 -34.22 -15.89 22.00
N VAL A 82 -33.50 -16.81 21.38
CA VAL A 82 -33.99 -17.49 20.15
C VAL A 82 -34.93 -18.64 20.51
N ASN A 83 -34.60 -19.47 21.50
CA ASN A 83 -35.49 -20.47 22.12
C ASN A 83 -35.00 -20.81 23.53
N VAL A 84 -35.91 -21.25 24.42
CA VAL A 84 -35.59 -21.66 25.81
C VAL A 84 -34.52 -22.77 25.84
N ASP A 85 -34.51 -23.63 24.82
CA ASP A 85 -33.62 -24.80 24.74
C ASP A 85 -32.41 -24.59 23.79
N ALA A 86 -32.39 -23.51 22.99
CA ALA A 86 -31.37 -23.30 21.94
C ALA A 86 -30.34 -22.20 22.26
N GLY A 87 -30.42 -21.57 23.44
CA GLY A 87 -29.46 -20.58 23.91
C GLY A 87 -29.84 -19.12 23.61
N ILE A 88 -29.03 -18.21 24.15
CA ILE A 88 -29.18 -16.76 24.03
C ILE A 88 -28.09 -16.27 23.08
N ILE A 89 -28.45 -15.48 22.05
CA ILE A 89 -27.49 -14.81 21.19
C ILE A 89 -27.30 -13.40 21.74
N CYS A 90 -26.09 -13.12 22.24
CA CYS A 90 -25.72 -11.80 22.73
C CYS A 90 -24.72 -11.14 21.78
N HIS A 91 -25.07 -9.97 21.28
CA HIS A 91 -24.11 -9.03 20.73
C HIS A 91 -23.53 -8.26 21.92
N SER A 92 -22.26 -8.49 22.28
CA SER A 92 -21.65 -7.93 23.50
C SER A 92 -20.76 -6.71 23.25
N GLY A 93 -20.60 -6.28 22.00
CA GLY A 93 -19.82 -5.09 21.66
C GLY A 93 -19.24 -5.12 20.25
N VAL A 94 -18.95 -3.93 19.72
CA VAL A 94 -18.39 -3.69 18.39
C VAL A 94 -17.06 -2.96 18.53
N VAL A 95 -16.02 -3.47 17.86
CA VAL A 95 -14.72 -2.78 17.77
C VAL A 95 -14.60 -2.20 16.37
N ASN A 96 -14.68 -0.88 16.27
CA ASN A 96 -14.52 -0.15 15.03
C ASN A 96 -13.03 0.17 14.83
N LEU A 97 -12.45 -0.51 13.85
CA LEU A 97 -11.05 -0.36 13.46
C LEU A 97 -10.98 0.54 12.23
N GLY A 98 -10.89 1.85 12.48
CA GLY A 98 -10.79 2.88 11.47
C GLY A 98 -12.05 3.72 11.29
N SER A 99 -12.01 4.67 10.37
CA SER A 99 -13.09 5.66 10.17
C SER A 99 -13.25 5.98 8.68
N PHE A 100 -14.48 5.84 8.19
CA PHE A 100 -14.84 6.27 6.83
C PHE A 100 -14.67 7.78 6.64
N ASP A 101 -14.83 8.59 7.69
CA ASP A 101 -14.59 10.03 7.63
C ASP A 101 -13.13 10.34 7.32
N ARG A 102 -12.20 9.59 7.92
CA ARG A 102 -10.77 9.71 7.64
C ARG A 102 -10.46 9.32 6.20
N VAL A 103 -11.04 8.24 5.68
CA VAL A 103 -10.86 7.82 4.29
C VAL A 103 -11.36 8.90 3.33
N ARG A 104 -12.56 9.44 3.58
CA ARG A 104 -13.11 10.57 2.80
C ARG A 104 -12.20 11.79 2.86
N LEU A 105 -11.72 12.16 4.04
CA LEU A 105 -10.78 13.27 4.23
C LEU A 105 -9.50 13.07 3.41
N ILE A 106 -8.89 11.87 3.47
CA ILE A 106 -7.67 11.53 2.72
C ILE A 106 -7.92 11.65 1.20
N LEU A 107 -9.04 11.13 0.70
CA LEU A 107 -9.39 11.19 -0.72
C LEU A 107 -9.64 12.63 -1.19
N VAL A 108 -10.38 13.42 -0.41
CA VAL A 108 -10.64 14.84 -0.71
C VAL A 108 -9.34 15.64 -0.68
N LEU A 109 -8.50 15.43 0.33
CA LEU A 109 -7.20 16.08 0.46
C LEU A 109 -6.28 15.74 -0.72
N ASN A 110 -6.23 14.46 -1.12
CA ASN A 110 -5.50 14.01 -2.30
C ASN A 110 -5.96 14.75 -3.56
N ALA A 111 -7.26 14.70 -3.86
CA ALA A 111 -7.82 15.35 -5.04
C ALA A 111 -7.56 16.87 -5.02
N ALA A 112 -7.76 17.53 -3.88
CA ALA A 112 -7.56 18.96 -3.73
C ALA A 112 -6.09 19.38 -3.96
N LEU A 113 -5.13 18.66 -3.38
CA LEU A 113 -3.70 18.97 -3.52
C LEU A 113 -3.20 18.69 -4.94
N VAL A 114 -3.68 17.62 -5.57
CA VAL A 114 -3.39 17.35 -6.99
C VAL A 114 -3.97 18.46 -7.87
N LEU A 115 -5.25 18.80 -7.72
CA LEU A 115 -5.86 19.87 -8.51
C LEU A 115 -5.14 21.22 -8.29
N ALA A 116 -4.81 21.56 -7.04
CA ALA A 116 -4.08 22.78 -6.72
C ALA A 116 -2.69 22.80 -7.38
N SER A 117 -1.95 21.69 -7.36
CA SER A 117 -0.62 21.65 -8.01
C SER A 117 -0.72 21.85 -9.53
N TYR A 118 -1.73 21.26 -10.18
CA TYR A 118 -1.98 21.43 -11.61
C TYR A 118 -2.46 22.84 -11.95
N LEU A 119 -3.30 23.46 -11.11
CA LEU A 119 -3.74 24.85 -11.29
C LEU A 119 -2.57 25.82 -11.13
N VAL A 120 -1.75 25.68 -10.09
CA VAL A 120 -0.60 26.57 -9.84
C VAL A 120 0.42 26.47 -10.98
N THR A 121 0.76 25.25 -11.40
CA THR A 121 1.70 25.05 -12.53
C THR A 121 1.09 25.51 -13.85
N GLY A 122 -0.21 25.29 -14.07
CA GLY A 122 -0.94 25.78 -15.24
C GLY A 122 -0.95 27.31 -15.31
N MET A 123 -1.31 27.99 -14.22
CA MET A 123 -1.30 29.46 -14.13
C MET A 123 0.10 30.04 -14.32
N TYR A 124 1.11 29.43 -13.70
CA TYR A 124 2.51 29.84 -13.84
C TYR A 124 2.96 29.73 -15.31
N GLN A 125 2.66 28.63 -15.98
CA GLN A 125 3.02 28.43 -17.40
C GLN A 125 2.22 29.32 -18.35
N ILE A 126 0.93 29.58 -18.08
CA ILE A 126 0.11 30.53 -18.86
C ILE A 126 0.68 31.94 -18.75
N ARG A 127 1.06 32.36 -17.54
CA ARG A 127 1.65 33.68 -17.28
C ARG A 127 3.04 33.84 -17.89
N ASN A 128 3.86 32.79 -17.84
CA ASN A 128 5.25 32.82 -18.28
C ASN A 128 5.47 32.16 -19.64
N ARG A 129 4.43 32.04 -20.49
CA ARG A 129 4.52 31.31 -21.76
C ARG A 129 5.76 31.75 -22.57
N PRO A 130 6.78 30.88 -22.75
CA PRO A 130 7.74 31.12 -23.79
C PRO A 130 7.00 30.99 -25.13
N ARG A 131 7.08 32.01 -25.98
CA ARG A 131 6.52 32.02 -27.35
C ARG A 131 7.13 30.97 -28.28
N ALA A 132 8.09 30.18 -27.80
CA ALA A 132 8.66 29.09 -28.55
C ALA A 132 7.64 27.95 -28.63
N MET A 133 6.97 27.87 -29.78
CA MET A 133 6.27 26.69 -30.26
C MET A 133 7.20 25.49 -30.06
N VAL A 134 6.97 24.71 -29.01
CA VAL A 134 7.62 23.41 -28.84
C VAL A 134 7.04 22.55 -29.94
N GLN A 135 7.75 22.50 -31.08
CA GLN A 135 7.61 21.43 -32.05
C GLN A 135 7.82 20.13 -31.27
N ARG A 136 6.70 19.51 -30.87
CA ARG A 136 6.68 18.09 -30.53
C ARG A 136 7.14 17.39 -31.79
N THR A 137 8.43 17.07 -31.86
CA THR A 137 8.92 16.05 -32.78
C THR A 137 8.09 14.82 -32.49
N THR A 138 7.22 14.48 -33.43
CA THR A 138 6.34 13.32 -33.40
C THR A 138 7.16 12.10 -33.02
N THR A 139 6.97 11.59 -31.81
CA THR A 139 7.55 10.32 -31.38
C THR A 139 6.80 9.21 -32.12
N PRO A 140 7.43 8.50 -33.08
CA PRO A 140 6.72 7.58 -33.97
C PRO A 140 6.24 6.28 -33.28
N TYR A 141 6.48 6.13 -31.97
CA TYR A 141 6.28 4.89 -31.23
C TYR A 141 5.45 5.15 -29.98
N LEU A 142 4.67 4.14 -29.56
CA LEU A 142 3.92 4.15 -28.30
C LEU A 142 4.88 4.07 -27.10
N VAL A 143 5.61 5.14 -26.82
CA VAL A 143 6.34 5.30 -25.56
C VAL A 143 5.31 5.53 -24.44
N SER A 144 5.55 4.97 -23.25
CA SER A 144 4.67 5.22 -22.11
C SER A 144 4.55 6.73 -21.84
N ALA A 145 3.33 7.22 -21.60
CA ALA A 145 3.07 8.65 -21.38
C ALA A 145 3.92 9.24 -20.24
N GLY A 146 4.16 8.46 -19.19
CA GLY A 146 5.04 8.87 -18.09
C GLY A 146 6.50 9.05 -18.56
N ALA A 147 7.02 8.16 -19.38
CA ALA A 147 8.38 8.29 -19.90
C ALA A 147 8.51 9.47 -20.88
N ASP A 148 7.52 9.72 -21.73
CA ASP A 148 7.50 10.88 -22.63
C ASP A 148 7.54 12.20 -21.84
N VAL A 149 6.72 12.32 -20.79
CA VAL A 149 6.61 13.57 -20.01
C VAL A 149 7.78 13.78 -19.05
N PHE A 150 8.19 12.74 -18.31
CA PHE A 150 9.18 12.88 -17.23
C PHE A 150 10.62 12.71 -17.71
N LEU A 151 10.87 11.81 -18.68
CA LEU A 151 12.20 11.55 -19.21
C LEU A 151 12.47 12.35 -20.50
N ALA A 152 11.42 12.72 -21.24
CA ALA A 152 11.51 13.47 -22.50
C ALA A 152 12.62 12.94 -23.42
N PRO A 153 12.58 11.63 -23.78
CA PRO A 153 13.61 11.03 -24.62
C PRO A 153 13.67 11.75 -25.97
N LYS A 154 14.88 12.06 -26.43
CA LYS A 154 15.10 12.66 -27.74
C LYS A 154 15.26 11.55 -28.79
N GLY A 155 14.35 11.52 -29.75
CA GLY A 155 14.41 10.64 -30.93
C GLY A 155 13.58 9.36 -30.81
N ASP A 156 13.98 8.35 -31.57
CA ASP A 156 13.31 7.06 -31.75
C ASP A 156 13.58 6.09 -30.54
N ALA A 157 12.77 5.05 -30.37
CA ALA A 157 13.06 3.90 -29.49
C ALA A 157 14.49 3.33 -29.68
N TRP A 158 15.08 3.49 -30.86
CA TRP A 158 16.47 3.15 -31.13
C TRP A 158 17.51 4.13 -30.55
N SER A 159 17.17 5.41 -30.39
CA SER A 159 18.08 6.44 -29.83
C SER A 159 18.01 6.54 -28.31
N MET A 160 16.96 5.99 -27.69
CA MET A 160 16.84 5.90 -26.23
C MET A 160 17.98 5.07 -25.62
N ASP A 161 18.39 5.39 -24.40
CA ASP A 161 19.31 4.53 -23.66
C ASP A 161 18.67 3.17 -23.36
N GLY A 162 19.48 2.11 -23.25
CA GLY A 162 18.96 0.74 -23.12
C GLY A 162 18.14 0.50 -21.87
N SER A 163 18.49 1.18 -20.78
CA SER A 163 17.74 1.15 -19.52
C SER A 163 16.36 1.77 -19.69
N THR A 164 16.26 3.00 -20.19
CA THR A 164 14.95 3.65 -20.38
C THR A 164 14.09 2.91 -21.39
N ALA A 165 14.68 2.42 -22.49
CA ALA A 165 13.97 1.59 -23.46
C ALA A 165 13.37 0.35 -22.79
N ALA A 166 14.16 -0.41 -22.02
CA ALA A 166 13.68 -1.60 -21.31
C ALA A 166 12.59 -1.26 -20.28
N MET A 167 12.73 -0.16 -19.53
CA MET A 167 11.71 0.32 -18.57
C MET A 167 10.41 0.75 -19.27
N CYS A 168 10.48 1.21 -20.51
CA CYS A 168 9.31 1.50 -21.34
C CYS A 168 8.70 0.26 -22.01
N GLY A 169 9.27 -0.93 -21.78
CA GLY A 169 8.83 -2.19 -22.38
C GLY A 169 9.48 -2.52 -23.72
N PHE A 170 10.52 -1.80 -24.15
CA PHE A 170 11.24 -2.06 -25.39
C PHE A 170 12.53 -2.84 -25.13
N LEU A 171 12.52 -4.12 -25.47
CA LEU A 171 13.69 -5.00 -25.39
C LEU A 171 14.39 -5.08 -26.74
N ARG A 172 15.59 -4.50 -26.79
CA ARG A 172 16.42 -4.49 -28.00
C ARG A 172 17.27 -5.73 -28.05
N THR A 173 17.20 -6.42 -29.17
CA THR A 173 18.02 -7.60 -29.43
C THR A 173 18.49 -7.61 -30.88
N GLN A 174 19.61 -8.27 -31.10
CA GLN A 174 20.22 -8.42 -32.40
C GLN A 174 20.37 -9.90 -32.67
N HIS A 175 19.72 -10.37 -33.74
CA HIS A 175 19.91 -11.72 -34.23
C HIS A 175 20.56 -11.64 -35.61
N ARG A 176 21.78 -12.19 -35.71
CA ARG A 176 22.64 -12.09 -36.89
C ARG A 176 22.89 -10.62 -37.29
N SER A 177 22.35 -10.18 -38.42
CA SER A 177 22.53 -8.84 -39.00
C SER A 177 21.28 -7.94 -38.89
N ARG A 178 20.17 -8.44 -38.32
CA ARG A 178 18.97 -7.63 -38.15
C ARG A 178 18.80 -7.25 -36.68
N ARG A 179 18.54 -5.97 -36.44
CA ARG A 179 18.15 -5.47 -35.12
C ARG A 179 16.63 -5.50 -35.04
N PHE A 180 16.10 -5.98 -33.92
CA PHE A 180 14.67 -5.92 -33.66
C PHE A 180 14.39 -5.43 -32.24
N VAL A 181 13.28 -4.72 -32.09
CA VAL A 181 12.74 -4.28 -30.81
C VAL A 181 11.54 -5.17 -30.50
N PHE A 182 11.63 -5.90 -29.40
CA PHE A 182 10.48 -6.58 -28.84
C PHE A 182 9.74 -5.61 -27.90
N ASP A 183 8.48 -5.32 -28.22
CA ASP A 183 7.62 -4.49 -27.40
C ASP A 183 6.76 -5.36 -26.48
N THR A 184 7.13 -5.41 -25.20
CA THR A 184 6.47 -6.23 -24.18
C THR A 184 5.02 -5.83 -23.93
N LYS A 185 4.64 -4.55 -24.14
CA LYS A 185 3.24 -4.11 -23.89
C LYS A 185 2.28 -4.52 -25.01
N LEU A 186 2.75 -4.54 -26.26
CA LEU A 186 1.96 -4.94 -27.43
C LEU A 186 2.15 -6.40 -27.81
N TRP A 187 3.13 -7.08 -27.21
CA TRP A 187 3.60 -8.40 -27.61
C TRP A 187 3.87 -8.45 -29.12
N SER A 188 4.61 -7.46 -29.62
CA SER A 188 4.93 -7.35 -31.05
C SER A 188 6.42 -7.11 -31.26
N ILE A 189 6.94 -7.57 -32.40
CA ILE A 189 8.34 -7.39 -32.79
C ILE A 189 8.40 -6.38 -33.93
N PHE A 190 9.22 -5.35 -33.77
CA PHE A 190 9.48 -4.33 -34.78
C PHE A 190 10.88 -4.52 -35.38
N TYR A 191 10.98 -4.46 -36.70
CA TYR A 191 12.23 -4.60 -37.45
C TYR A 191 12.71 -3.23 -37.94
N THR A 192 14.02 -3.03 -38.05
CA THR A 192 14.60 -1.76 -38.54
C THR A 192 14.27 -1.46 -40.00
N ASP A 193 13.94 -2.48 -40.80
CA ASP A 193 13.95 -2.39 -42.27
C ASP A 193 12.57 -2.54 -42.91
N GLU A 194 11.47 -2.71 -42.14
CA GLU A 194 10.12 -2.90 -42.69
C GLU A 194 9.11 -1.91 -42.07
N ILE A 195 8.64 -0.97 -42.91
CA ILE A 195 7.38 -0.17 -42.85
C ILE A 195 6.80 0.06 -41.44
N GLY A 196 7.57 0.71 -40.58
CA GLY A 196 7.06 1.62 -39.53
C GLY A 196 7.06 3.06 -40.06
N PRO A 197 6.40 4.05 -39.41
CA PRO A 197 6.39 5.43 -39.88
C PRO A 197 7.82 5.94 -40.07
N VAL A 198 8.19 6.10 -41.34
CA VAL A 198 9.49 6.60 -41.76
C VAL A 198 9.55 8.07 -41.39
N LEU A 199 10.44 8.42 -40.45
CA LEU A 199 10.85 9.79 -40.25
C LEU A 199 12.29 9.92 -40.71
N ASP A 200 12.43 10.81 -41.68
CA ASP A 200 13.65 11.15 -42.38
C ASP A 200 14.76 11.40 -41.35
N ILE A 201 15.75 10.51 -41.34
CA ILE A 201 17.01 10.75 -40.66
C ILE A 201 17.57 11.96 -41.39
N THR A 202 17.39 13.16 -40.85
CA THR A 202 18.17 14.31 -41.29
C THR A 202 19.61 13.83 -41.27
N ASN A 203 20.20 13.73 -42.47
CA ASN A 203 21.57 13.35 -42.70
C ASN A 203 22.49 14.44 -42.11
N GLU A 204 22.48 14.61 -40.78
CA GLU A 204 23.72 14.85 -40.10
C GLU A 204 24.53 13.61 -40.36
N ARG A 205 25.44 13.71 -41.35
CA ARG A 205 26.49 12.74 -41.59
C ARG A 205 26.96 12.28 -40.22
N CYS A 206 26.65 11.03 -39.89
CA CYS A 206 27.22 10.39 -38.72
C CYS A 206 28.72 10.42 -38.98
N ALA A 207 29.40 11.43 -38.41
CA ALA A 207 30.83 11.35 -38.23
C ALA A 207 31.03 9.98 -37.57
N PRO A 208 31.84 9.08 -38.15
CA PRO A 208 31.95 7.72 -37.67
C PRO A 208 32.15 7.82 -36.17
N ALA A 209 31.14 7.36 -35.40
CA ALA A 209 31.17 7.47 -33.97
C ALA A 209 32.44 6.75 -33.56
N LEU A 210 33.47 7.53 -33.25
CA LEU A 210 34.75 7.04 -32.79
C LEU A 210 34.36 6.20 -31.59
N VAL A 211 34.41 4.87 -31.72
CA VAL A 211 34.06 3.96 -30.63
C VAL A 211 34.95 4.44 -29.48
N PRO A 212 34.40 5.10 -28.45
CA PRO A 212 35.26 5.62 -27.42
C PRO A 212 35.89 4.36 -26.84
N LEU A 213 37.22 4.31 -26.80
CA LEU A 213 37.96 3.36 -25.99
C LEU A 213 37.50 3.59 -24.55
N LEU A 214 36.36 3.01 -24.21
CA LEU A 214 35.70 3.15 -22.93
C LEU A 214 36.68 2.57 -21.92
N SER A 215 37.27 3.48 -21.15
CA SER A 215 38.21 3.19 -20.07
C SER A 215 37.75 1.95 -19.31
N VAL A 216 38.68 1.05 -18.97
CA VAL A 216 38.40 -0.17 -18.20
C VAL A 216 37.56 0.16 -16.95
N LYS A 217 37.81 1.33 -16.33
CA LYS A 217 37.01 1.86 -15.21
C LYS A 217 35.53 2.07 -15.58
N ALA A 218 35.25 2.67 -16.75
CA ALA A 218 33.88 2.87 -17.23
C ALA A 218 33.15 1.54 -17.53
N ARG A 219 33.88 0.52 -18.02
CA ARG A 219 33.31 -0.82 -18.22
C ARG A 219 32.97 -1.52 -16.91
N PHE A 220 33.84 -1.42 -15.90
CA PHE A 220 33.59 -1.97 -14.57
C PHE A 220 32.40 -1.27 -13.89
N LEU A 221 32.38 0.06 -13.88
CA LEU A 221 31.24 0.83 -13.35
C LEU A 221 29.91 0.47 -14.03
N ARG A 222 29.90 0.23 -15.35
CA ARG A 222 28.68 -0.18 -16.06
C ARG A 222 28.21 -1.58 -15.65
N ARG A 223 29.12 -2.54 -15.51
CA ARG A 223 28.79 -3.89 -15.02
C ARG A 223 28.30 -3.86 -13.58
N PHE A 224 28.91 -3.03 -12.74
CA PHE A 224 28.47 -2.82 -11.36
C PHE A 224 27.06 -2.21 -11.30
N LYS A 225 26.78 -1.16 -12.08
CA LYS A 225 25.43 -0.55 -12.17
C LYS A 225 24.38 -1.56 -12.65
N LEU A 226 24.71 -2.39 -13.63
CA LEU A 226 23.82 -3.45 -14.11
C LEU A 226 23.55 -4.50 -13.03
N ALA A 227 24.60 -4.96 -12.34
CA ALA A 227 24.47 -5.91 -11.24
C ALA A 227 23.61 -5.32 -10.09
N LEU A 228 23.82 -4.06 -9.74
CA LEU A 228 23.02 -3.34 -8.75
C LEU A 228 21.54 -3.26 -9.17
N GLY A 229 21.26 -2.96 -10.44
CA GLY A 229 19.90 -2.93 -10.98
C GLY A 229 19.22 -4.30 -10.97
N LEU A 230 19.94 -5.36 -11.34
CA LEU A 230 19.42 -6.74 -11.27
C LEU A 230 19.17 -7.18 -9.83
N LEU A 231 20.08 -6.86 -8.90
CA LEU A 231 19.89 -7.11 -7.47
C LEU A 231 18.69 -6.34 -6.91
N TYR A 232 18.48 -5.10 -7.35
CA TYR A 232 17.31 -4.32 -6.98
C TYR A 232 16.02 -5.00 -7.45
N LEU A 233 15.94 -5.42 -8.73
CA LEU A 233 14.76 -6.12 -9.26
C LEU A 233 14.50 -7.47 -8.57
N ALA A 234 15.55 -8.25 -8.30
CA ALA A 234 15.40 -9.49 -7.55
C ALA A 234 14.93 -9.21 -6.11
N GLY A 235 15.50 -8.18 -5.47
CA GLY A 235 15.13 -7.74 -4.14
C GLY A 235 13.68 -7.26 -4.05
N THR A 236 13.17 -6.55 -5.06
CA THR A 236 11.76 -6.12 -5.07
C THR A 236 10.80 -7.30 -5.25
N VAL A 237 11.12 -8.26 -6.11
CA VAL A 237 10.29 -9.47 -6.29
C VAL A 237 10.28 -10.29 -5.01
N VAL A 238 11.45 -10.62 -4.46
CA VAL A 238 11.57 -11.40 -3.22
C VAL A 238 10.92 -10.67 -2.05
N GLY A 239 11.11 -9.36 -1.94
CA GLY A 239 10.48 -8.52 -0.92
C GLY A 239 8.96 -8.56 -1.02
N SER A 240 8.41 -8.43 -2.24
CA SER A 240 6.96 -8.47 -2.48
C SER A 240 6.36 -9.84 -2.15
N THR A 241 7.00 -10.93 -2.58
CA THR A 241 6.52 -12.30 -2.26
C THR A 241 6.63 -12.59 -0.78
N SER A 242 7.72 -12.19 -0.14
CA SER A 242 7.92 -12.37 1.31
C SER A 242 6.91 -11.56 2.11
N TYR A 243 6.61 -10.33 1.70
CA TYR A 243 5.58 -9.50 2.33
C TYR A 243 4.21 -10.18 2.26
N LEU A 244 3.80 -10.65 1.07
CA LEU A 244 2.52 -11.33 0.91
C LEU A 244 2.46 -12.57 1.81
N GLN A 245 3.50 -13.41 1.82
CA GLN A 245 3.57 -14.60 2.68
C GLN A 245 3.50 -14.26 4.17
N LEU A 246 4.29 -13.31 4.66
CA LEU A 246 4.26 -12.88 6.06
C LEU A 246 2.91 -12.27 6.44
N SER A 247 2.31 -11.50 5.53
CA SER A 247 1.03 -10.85 5.78
C SER A 247 -0.12 -11.85 5.92
N THR A 248 -0.04 -13.02 5.28
CA THR A 248 -1.08 -14.06 5.39
C THR A 248 -1.37 -14.48 6.83
N VAL A 249 -0.34 -14.57 7.67
CA VAL A 249 -0.50 -15.01 9.07
C VAL A 249 -1.26 -13.98 9.90
N ASN A 250 -1.04 -12.69 9.60
CA ASN A 250 -1.69 -11.58 10.30
C ASN A 250 -3.06 -11.22 9.69
N LEU A 251 -3.24 -11.42 8.38
CA LEU A 251 -4.48 -11.15 7.66
C LEU A 251 -5.40 -12.37 7.54
N ALA A 252 -5.02 -13.51 8.12
CA ALA A 252 -5.86 -14.73 8.13
C ALA A 252 -7.17 -14.56 8.91
N ASN A 253 -7.28 -13.52 9.74
CA ASN A 253 -8.47 -13.22 10.54
C ASN A 253 -8.69 -11.72 10.66
N ASP A 254 -9.94 -11.34 10.90
CA ASP A 254 -10.37 -9.95 11.06
C ASP A 254 -9.89 -9.30 12.39
N ARG A 255 -9.14 -10.04 13.21
CA ARG A 255 -8.60 -9.57 14.50
C ARG A 255 -7.15 -9.08 14.38
N TRP A 256 -6.50 -9.25 13.23
CA TRP A 256 -5.07 -9.01 13.01
C TRP A 256 -4.15 -9.67 14.03
N TRP A 257 -4.58 -10.82 14.56
CA TRP A 257 -3.81 -11.60 15.52
C TRP A 257 -3.15 -12.76 14.80
N ALA A 258 -1.83 -12.72 14.69
CA ALA A 258 -1.03 -13.80 14.13
C ALA A 258 -1.43 -15.16 14.71
N THR A 259 -1.63 -16.16 13.85
CA THR A 259 -1.92 -17.56 14.24
C THR A 259 -3.18 -17.76 15.10
N TYR A 260 -4.09 -16.79 15.14
CA TYR A 260 -5.34 -16.92 15.86
C TYR A 260 -6.22 -18.00 15.23
N ASN A 261 -6.62 -18.97 16.05
CA ASN A 261 -7.52 -20.04 15.65
C ASN A 261 -8.84 -19.95 16.45
N SER A 262 -9.97 -20.04 15.75
CA SER A 262 -11.30 -20.09 16.36
C SER A 262 -11.54 -21.36 17.17
N THR A 263 -10.87 -22.48 16.85
CA THR A 263 -11.07 -23.74 17.58
C THR A 263 -10.25 -23.85 18.87
N GLY A 264 -9.26 -22.99 19.11
CA GLY A 264 -8.33 -23.13 20.24
C GLY A 264 -8.02 -21.81 20.94
N THR A 265 -7.49 -20.83 20.22
CA THR A 265 -7.18 -19.51 20.79
C THR A 265 -8.44 -18.79 21.26
N GLN A 266 -9.52 -18.83 20.46
CA GLN A 266 -10.80 -18.22 20.82
C GLN A 266 -11.44 -18.88 22.03
N THR A 267 -11.39 -20.21 22.12
CA THR A 267 -11.97 -20.97 23.23
C THR A 267 -11.17 -20.80 24.51
N PHE A 268 -9.84 -20.77 24.44
CA PHE A 268 -8.97 -20.40 25.57
C PHE A 268 -9.32 -19.03 26.13
N LEU A 269 -9.42 -18.01 25.26
CA LEU A 269 -9.81 -16.67 25.69
C LEU A 269 -11.19 -16.65 26.32
N SER A 270 -12.16 -17.35 25.72
CA SER A 270 -13.53 -17.42 26.22
C SER A 270 -13.58 -18.08 27.61
N ASN A 271 -12.86 -19.19 27.80
CA ASN A 271 -12.77 -19.89 29.09
C ASN A 271 -12.06 -19.06 30.15
N TRP A 272 -10.98 -18.37 29.78
CA TRP A 272 -10.29 -17.45 30.67
C TRP A 272 -11.23 -16.33 31.13
N PHE A 273 -11.93 -15.66 30.20
CA PHE A 273 -12.89 -14.61 30.54
C PHE A 273 -14.03 -15.14 31.41
N ASN A 274 -14.63 -16.29 31.07
CA ASN A 274 -15.70 -16.89 31.87
C ASN A 274 -15.25 -17.22 33.29
N ARG A 275 -14.02 -17.75 33.45
CA ARG A 275 -13.44 -18.05 34.77
C ARG A 275 -13.16 -16.77 35.57
N GLN A 276 -12.62 -15.73 34.92
CA GLN A 276 -12.38 -14.46 35.58
C GLN A 276 -13.69 -13.77 35.97
N LEU A 277 -14.70 -13.78 35.11
CA LEU A 277 -16.02 -13.22 35.41
C LEU A 277 -16.68 -13.93 36.60
N ALA A 278 -16.49 -15.24 36.74
CA ALA A 278 -17.04 -16.02 37.83
C ALA A 278 -16.29 -15.84 39.17
N LEU A 279 -14.97 -15.65 39.13
CA LEU A 279 -14.13 -15.64 40.32
C LEU A 279 -13.73 -14.24 40.80
N HIS A 280 -13.66 -13.27 39.89
CA HIS A 280 -13.13 -11.94 40.17
C HIS A 280 -14.04 -10.86 39.57
N MET A 281 -14.59 -10.00 40.43
CA MET A 281 -15.37 -8.83 39.98
C MET A 281 -14.49 -7.78 39.29
N THR A 282 -13.20 -7.75 39.60
CA THR A 282 -12.22 -6.83 39.01
C THR A 282 -10.89 -7.54 38.76
N THR A 283 -10.37 -7.45 37.54
CA THR A 283 -9.08 -8.06 37.16
C THR A 283 -8.09 -6.96 36.80
N ARG A 284 -6.87 -7.02 37.34
CA ARG A 284 -5.79 -6.11 36.91
C ARG A 284 -5.37 -6.45 35.48
N SER A 285 -4.74 -5.50 34.79
CA SER A 285 -4.10 -5.75 33.50
C SER A 285 -3.04 -6.85 33.66
N THR A 286 -3.31 -8.04 33.16
CA THR A 286 -2.39 -9.17 33.18
C THR A 286 -2.05 -9.62 31.76
N ARG A 287 -0.90 -10.28 31.60
CA ARG A 287 -0.56 -10.92 30.34
C ARG A 287 -1.09 -12.35 30.37
N LEU A 288 -1.79 -12.76 29.30
CA LEU A 288 -2.37 -14.09 29.21
C LEU A 288 -1.34 -15.20 28.92
N ASP A 289 -0.08 -14.85 28.61
CA ASP A 289 1.01 -15.80 28.37
C ASP A 289 1.73 -16.24 29.66
N LEU A 290 1.19 -15.88 30.84
CA LEU A 290 1.70 -16.32 32.13
C LEU A 290 1.19 -17.72 32.48
N LEU A 291 2.07 -18.54 33.05
CA LEU A 291 1.76 -19.92 33.44
C LEU A 291 0.61 -20.00 34.48
N GLU A 292 0.37 -18.93 35.24
CA GLU A 292 -0.74 -18.84 36.21
C GLU A 292 -2.13 -18.95 35.56
N PHE A 293 -2.23 -18.64 34.25
CA PHE A 293 -3.47 -18.74 33.48
C PHE A 293 -3.54 -20.00 32.62
N ALA A 294 -2.54 -20.89 32.72
CA ALA A 294 -2.61 -22.19 32.10
C ALA A 294 -3.74 -23.01 32.74
N ASP A 295 -4.44 -23.78 31.92
CA ASP A 295 -5.49 -24.70 32.32
C ASP A 295 -5.17 -26.10 31.80
N LEU A 296 -5.82 -27.12 32.37
CA LEU A 296 -5.65 -28.52 31.98
C LEU A 296 -6.33 -28.87 30.64
N THR A 297 -7.12 -27.94 30.08
CA THR A 297 -7.78 -28.10 28.79
C THR A 297 -6.76 -28.06 27.65
N ASP A 298 -6.77 -29.08 26.79
CA ASP A 298 -5.93 -29.11 25.59
C ASP A 298 -6.55 -28.26 24.47
N TYR A 299 -6.02 -27.04 24.30
CA TYR A 299 -6.47 -26.09 23.28
C TYR A 299 -5.90 -26.35 21.87
N ALA A 300 -5.07 -27.38 21.69
CA ALA A 300 -4.58 -27.78 20.37
C ALA A 300 -5.59 -28.61 19.56
N MET A 301 -6.66 -29.08 20.20
CA MET A 301 -7.70 -29.89 19.58
C MET A 301 -8.63 -29.08 18.66
N PHE A 302 -9.28 -29.76 17.71
CA PHE A 302 -10.22 -29.13 16.76
C PHE A 302 -11.63 -28.94 17.34
N ASN A 303 -11.93 -29.53 18.51
CA ASN A 303 -13.27 -29.59 19.11
C ASN A 303 -13.31 -29.03 20.55
N THR A 304 -12.44 -28.08 20.88
CA THR A 304 -12.42 -27.52 22.23
C THR A 304 -13.72 -26.77 22.53
N LEU A 305 -14.17 -26.84 23.78
CA LEU A 305 -15.47 -26.31 24.19
C LEU A 305 -15.28 -25.08 25.08
N VAL A 306 -16.24 -24.17 24.98
CA VAL A 306 -16.34 -23.03 25.88
C VAL A 306 -17.12 -23.44 27.13
N SER A 307 -16.44 -23.48 28.26
CA SER A 307 -17.00 -23.74 29.57
C SER A 307 -17.66 -22.48 30.13
N TYR A 308 -18.90 -22.60 30.58
CA TYR A 308 -19.65 -21.53 31.23
C TYR A 308 -20.23 -22.03 32.56
N MET A 309 -20.46 -21.12 33.49
CA MET A 309 -21.04 -21.48 34.79
C MET A 309 -22.52 -21.80 34.60
N PRO A 310 -23.07 -22.92 35.14
CA PRO A 310 -24.48 -23.27 34.93
C PRO A 310 -25.47 -22.19 35.37
N THR A 311 -25.08 -21.34 36.31
CA THR A 311 -25.86 -20.23 36.83
C THR A 311 -25.69 -18.92 36.05
N SER A 312 -24.75 -18.83 35.09
CA SER A 312 -24.45 -17.58 34.39
C SER A 312 -25.66 -17.01 33.63
N ALA A 313 -26.45 -17.89 33.01
CA ALA A 313 -27.69 -17.48 32.33
C ALA A 313 -28.72 -16.89 33.32
N ARG A 314 -28.82 -17.44 34.54
CA ARG A 314 -29.72 -16.90 35.57
C ARG A 314 -29.20 -15.58 36.15
N LEU A 315 -27.88 -15.46 36.32
CA LEU A 315 -27.26 -14.25 36.80
C LEU A 315 -27.46 -13.08 35.82
N GLY A 316 -27.24 -13.29 34.52
CA GLY A 316 -27.50 -12.25 33.51
C GLY A 316 -28.98 -11.85 33.43
N GLN A 317 -29.90 -12.79 33.69
CA GLN A 317 -31.33 -12.47 33.80
C GLN A 317 -31.66 -11.64 35.05
N TYR A 318 -31.00 -11.92 36.17
CA TYR A 318 -31.17 -11.13 37.39
C TYR A 318 -30.63 -9.71 37.22
N GLU A 319 -29.43 -9.56 36.66
CA GLU A 319 -28.80 -8.25 36.41
C GLU A 319 -29.63 -7.39 35.46
N SER A 320 -30.07 -7.95 34.33
CA SER A 320 -30.94 -7.22 33.38
C SER A 320 -32.30 -6.84 33.97
N ALA A 321 -32.84 -7.63 34.90
CA ALA A 321 -34.07 -7.30 35.60
C ALA A 321 -33.86 -6.23 36.68
N SER A 322 -32.70 -6.21 37.35
CA SER A 322 -32.38 -5.19 38.35
C SER A 322 -32.12 -3.81 37.73
N ASP A 323 -31.67 -3.74 36.47
CA ASP A 323 -31.45 -2.46 35.77
C ASP A 323 -32.75 -1.75 35.35
N LEU A 324 -33.91 -2.43 35.46
CA LEU A 324 -35.23 -1.90 35.11
C LEU A 324 -35.97 -1.25 36.30
N VAL A 325 -35.38 -1.25 37.50
CA VAL A 325 -35.92 -0.68 38.75
C VAL A 325 -35.05 0.49 39.20
#